data_AF-A0A934Q4F4-F1
#
_entry.id   AF-A0A934Q4F4-F1
#
_cell.length_a   1.000
_cell.length_b   1.000
_cell.length_c   1.000
_cell.angle_alpha   90.00
_cell.angle_beta   90.00
_cell.angle_gamma   90.00
#
_symmetry.space_group_name_H-M   'P 1'
#
loop_
_entity.id
_entity.type
_entity.pdbx_description
1 polymer ?
#
loop_
_entity_poly.entity_id
_entity_poly.type
_entity_poly.pdbx_seq_one_letter_code
_entity_poly.pdbx_strand_id
1 'polypeptide(L)'
;MSYPVGRSRFGGLFALAMALLAALAVGSWVTSGAGGWRAAAGLAFLLAAAAWAGASWWSVPSGRLTWDGARWAFAAGTGPGQSGVVTVALDLQRWLLVRWAGTRTHWVWLEHSRAPADWAALRRAVYSRADDDVPSGAEPPP
;
A
#
# COMPACT_ATOMS: atom_id res chain seq x y z
N MET A 1 -2.88 20.93 -0.33
CA MET A 1 -1.61 20.17 -0.24
C MET A 1 -1.57 19.09 -1.31
N SER A 2 -0.42 18.77 -1.89
CA SER A 2 -0.33 17.89 -3.06
C SER A 2 0.92 17.01 -3.03
N TYR A 3 0.78 15.70 -3.24
CA TYR A 3 1.85 14.72 -3.12
C TYR A 3 1.94 13.78 -4.34
N PRO A 4 3.14 13.54 -4.89
CA PRO A 4 3.31 12.67 -6.05
C PRO A 4 3.18 11.18 -5.71
N VAL A 5 2.36 10.47 -6.50
CA VAL A 5 2.07 9.05 -6.37
C VAL A 5 2.57 8.29 -7.60
N GLY A 6 3.04 7.06 -7.41
CA GLY A 6 3.43 6.17 -8.50
C GLY A 6 4.22 4.98 -7.98
N ARG A 7 4.93 4.29 -8.88
CA ARG A 7 5.67 3.06 -8.55
C ARG A 7 6.77 3.31 -7.53
N SER A 8 6.61 2.75 -6.34
CA SER A 8 7.61 2.85 -5.28
C SER A 8 8.75 1.85 -5.49
N ARG A 9 10.00 2.31 -5.41
CA ARG A 9 11.18 1.43 -5.40
C ARG A 9 11.19 0.57 -4.15
N PHE A 10 10.85 1.17 -3.00
CA PHE A 10 10.75 0.45 -1.74
C PHE A 10 9.68 -0.66 -1.81
N GLY A 11 8.48 -0.36 -2.35
CA GLY A 11 7.44 -1.37 -2.52
C GLY A 11 7.88 -2.54 -3.40
N GLY A 12 8.59 -2.27 -4.49
CA GLY A 12 9.15 -3.31 -5.37
C GLY A 12 10.23 -4.16 -4.66
N LEU A 13 11.17 -3.51 -3.96
CA LEU A 13 12.22 -4.19 -3.20
C LEU A 13 11.65 -5.01 -2.03
N PHE A 14 10.63 -4.49 -1.35
CA PHE A 14 9.94 -5.19 -0.27
C PHE A 14 9.25 -6.45 -0.79
N ALA A 15 8.52 -6.36 -1.92
CA ALA A 15 7.91 -7.52 -2.56
C ALA A 15 8.95 -8.55 -3.00
N LEU A 16 10.08 -8.10 -3.57
CA LEU A 16 11.19 -8.97 -3.95
C LEU A 16 11.81 -9.68 -2.73
N ALA A 17 12.07 -8.95 -1.64
CA ALA A 17 12.61 -9.51 -0.42
C ALA A 17 11.66 -10.58 0.18
N MET A 18 10.35 -10.32 0.18
CA MET A 18 9.35 -11.30 0.61
C MET A 18 9.33 -12.54 -0.28
N ALA A 19 9.43 -12.36 -1.61
CA ALA A 19 9.50 -13.48 -2.54
C ALA A 19 10.76 -14.33 -2.33
N LEU A 20 11.91 -13.70 -2.08
CA LEU A 20 13.17 -14.40 -1.78
C LEU A 20 13.08 -15.17 -0.46
N LEU A 21 12.53 -14.57 0.60
CA LEU A 21 12.32 -15.26 1.88
C LEU A 21 11.37 -16.45 1.73
N ALA A 22 10.29 -16.29 0.97
CA ALA A 22 9.37 -17.39 0.67
C ALA A 22 10.05 -18.49 -0.17
N ALA A 23 10.90 -18.13 -1.12
CA ALA A 23 11.69 -19.09 -1.90
C ALA A 23 12.65 -19.90 -1.01
N LEU A 24 13.34 -19.24 -0.07
CA LEU A 24 14.21 -19.91 0.90
C LEU A 24 13.42 -20.85 1.81
N ALA A 25 12.22 -20.44 2.27
CA ALA A 25 11.36 -21.27 3.09
C ALA A 25 10.80 -22.49 2.32
N VAL A 26 10.40 -22.31 1.06
CA VAL A 26 9.99 -23.44 0.20
C VAL A 26 11.19 -24.35 -0.07
N GLY A 27 12.37 -23.80 -0.35
CA GLY A 27 13.59 -24.58 -0.58
C GLY A 27 14.03 -25.39 0.64
N SER A 28 13.98 -24.80 1.84
CA SER A 28 14.29 -25.52 3.08
C SER A 28 13.26 -26.63 3.34
N TRP A 29 11.98 -26.37 3.08
CA TRP A 29 10.93 -27.39 3.20
C TRP A 29 11.11 -28.56 2.22
N VAL A 30 11.45 -28.26 0.96
CA VAL A 30 11.73 -29.28 -0.05
C VAL A 30 12.94 -30.14 0.34
N THR A 31 14.03 -29.51 0.77
CA THR A 31 15.24 -30.22 1.21
C THR A 31 15.04 -31.03 2.49
N SER A 32 14.07 -30.66 3.34
CA SER A 32 13.68 -31.43 4.53
C SER A 32 12.77 -32.64 4.23
N GLY A 33 12.51 -32.95 2.95
CA GLY A 33 11.83 -34.19 2.55
C GLY A 33 10.38 -34.03 2.10
N ALA A 34 9.97 -32.84 1.63
CA ALA A 34 8.64 -32.67 1.06
C ALA A 34 8.44 -33.57 -0.17
N GLY A 35 7.34 -34.33 -0.22
CA GLY A 35 6.99 -35.15 -1.39
C GLY A 35 6.83 -34.31 -2.67
N GLY A 36 7.17 -34.89 -3.83
CA GLY A 36 7.32 -34.14 -5.09
C GLY A 36 6.13 -33.25 -5.49
N TRP A 37 4.89 -33.71 -5.31
CA TRP A 37 3.71 -32.89 -5.64
C TRP A 37 3.53 -31.70 -4.69
N ARG A 38 3.92 -31.84 -3.42
CA ARG A 38 3.86 -30.78 -2.39
C ARG A 38 4.89 -29.70 -2.71
N ALA A 39 6.10 -30.12 -3.11
CA ALA A 39 7.15 -29.23 -3.59
C ALA A 39 6.71 -28.45 -4.84
N ALA A 40 6.12 -29.14 -5.82
CA ALA A 40 5.60 -28.52 -7.04
C ALA A 40 4.48 -27.51 -6.74
N ALA A 41 3.55 -27.84 -5.85
CA ALA A 41 2.48 -26.94 -5.43
C ALA A 41 3.02 -25.69 -4.71
N GLY A 42 4.00 -25.85 -3.82
CA GLY A 42 4.66 -24.73 -3.13
C GLY A 42 5.38 -23.79 -4.09
N LEU A 43 6.12 -24.34 -5.06
CA LEU A 43 6.79 -23.54 -6.09
C LEU A 43 5.78 -22.83 -7.00
N ALA A 44 4.72 -23.51 -7.44
CA ALA A 44 3.67 -22.92 -8.25
C ALA A 44 2.98 -21.75 -7.53
N PHE A 45 2.66 -21.93 -6.24
CA PHE A 45 2.08 -20.86 -5.41
C PHE A 45 3.02 -19.66 -5.28
N LEU A 46 4.31 -19.91 -5.03
CA LEU A 46 5.32 -18.86 -4.95
C LEU A 46 5.41 -18.04 -6.25
N LEU A 47 5.46 -18.72 -7.40
CA LEU A 47 5.53 -18.06 -8.71
C LEU A 47 4.25 -17.26 -8.99
N ALA A 48 3.08 -17.81 -8.68
CA ALA A 48 1.81 -17.10 -8.84
C ALA A 48 1.75 -15.84 -7.94
N ALA A 49 2.17 -15.95 -6.68
CA ALA A 49 2.22 -14.82 -5.76
C ALA A 49 3.22 -13.74 -6.22
N ALA A 50 4.41 -14.13 -6.68
CA ALA A 50 5.40 -13.20 -7.21
C ALA A 50 4.91 -12.50 -8.49
N ALA A 51 4.28 -13.24 -9.39
CA ALA A 51 3.69 -12.67 -10.61
C ALA A 51 2.57 -11.68 -10.28
N TRP A 52 1.68 -12.02 -9.34
CA TRP A 52 0.62 -11.14 -8.86
C TRP A 52 1.19 -9.87 -8.22
N ALA A 53 2.17 -10.00 -7.32
CA ALA A 53 2.83 -8.88 -6.68
C ALA A 53 3.48 -7.95 -7.72
N GLY A 54 4.20 -8.52 -8.70
CA GLY A 54 4.76 -7.78 -9.82
C GLY A 54 3.69 -7.04 -10.63
N ALA A 55 2.64 -7.73 -11.07
CA ALA A 55 1.54 -7.13 -11.82
C ALA A 55 0.83 -6.01 -11.03
N SER A 56 0.64 -6.20 -9.72
CA SER A 56 0.05 -5.18 -8.84
C SER A 56 0.94 -3.94 -8.74
N TRP A 57 2.27 -4.12 -8.67
CA TRP A 57 3.23 -3.02 -8.63
C TRP A 57 3.29 -2.25 -9.95
N TRP A 58 3.22 -2.95 -11.09
CA TRP A 58 3.17 -2.34 -12.42
C TRP A 58 1.86 -1.60 -12.70
N SER A 59 0.76 -2.08 -12.13
CA SER A 59 -0.57 -1.46 -12.31
C SER A 59 -0.82 -0.27 -11.38
N VAL A 60 0.10 0.06 -10.46
CA VAL A 60 -0.03 1.26 -9.61
C VAL A 60 -0.07 2.51 -10.49
N PRO A 61 -1.19 3.27 -10.49
CA PRO A 61 -1.31 4.47 -11.27
C PRO A 61 -0.30 5.52 -10.80
N SER A 62 0.31 6.21 -11.76
CA SER A 62 1.16 7.37 -11.48
C SER A 62 0.33 8.65 -11.56
N GLY A 63 0.52 9.55 -10.61
CA GLY A 63 -0.40 10.66 -10.44
C GLY A 63 -0.10 11.52 -9.23
N ARG A 64 -1.13 12.21 -8.75
CA ARG A 64 -1.01 13.19 -7.68
C ARG A 64 -2.16 13.01 -6.71
N LEU A 65 -1.83 12.87 -5.44
CA LEU A 65 -2.77 12.84 -4.33
C LEU A 65 -2.87 14.26 -3.76
N THR A 66 -4.06 14.83 -3.74
CA THR A 66 -4.33 16.17 -3.25
C THR A 66 -5.25 16.14 -2.05
N TRP A 67 -4.88 16.91 -1.03
CA TRP A 67 -5.69 17.18 0.15
C TRP A 67 -6.09 18.65 0.16
N ASP A 68 -7.39 18.93 0.17
CA ASP A 68 -7.94 20.30 0.19
C ASP A 68 -8.21 20.83 1.61
N GLY A 69 -7.95 20.03 2.65
CA GLY A 69 -8.31 20.33 4.04
C GLY A 69 -9.50 19.53 4.56
N ALA A 70 -10.30 18.96 3.67
CA ALA A 70 -11.53 18.24 4.00
C ALA A 70 -11.82 17.02 3.13
N ARG A 71 -11.12 16.78 2.02
CA ARG A 71 -11.31 15.64 1.10
C ARG A 71 -10.00 15.31 0.41
N TRP A 72 -9.83 14.02 0.15
CA TRP A 72 -8.75 13.55 -0.71
C TRP A 72 -9.26 13.45 -2.15
N ALA A 73 -8.41 13.86 -3.09
CA ALA A 73 -8.61 13.61 -4.50
C ALA A 73 -7.34 13.01 -5.13
N PHE A 74 -7.52 12.07 -6.05
CA PHE A 74 -6.44 11.41 -6.77
C PHE A 74 -6.57 11.68 -8.27
N ALA A 75 -5.57 12.35 -8.85
CA ALA A 75 -5.46 12.58 -10.29
C ALA A 75 -4.45 11.61 -10.89
N ALA A 76 -4.91 10.65 -11.70
CA ALA A 76 -4.05 9.74 -12.44
C ALA A 76 -3.61 10.41 -13.77
N GLY A 77 -2.30 10.51 -14.00
CA GLY A 77 -1.75 11.18 -15.18
C GLY A 77 -2.19 12.65 -15.28
N THR A 78 -2.72 13.04 -16.45
CA THR A 78 -3.28 14.37 -16.72
C THR A 78 -4.82 14.43 -16.57
N GLY A 79 -5.44 13.36 -16.08
CA GLY A 79 -6.89 13.29 -15.91
C GLY A 79 -7.40 14.12 -14.73
N PRO A 80 -8.73 14.33 -14.64
CA PRO A 80 -9.34 15.04 -13.51
C PRO A 80 -9.11 14.30 -12.20
N GLY A 81 -8.98 15.04 -11.10
CA GLY A 81 -8.87 14.48 -9.75
C GLY A 81 -10.17 13.81 -9.32
N GLN A 82 -10.10 12.55 -8.91
CA GLN A 82 -11.23 11.81 -8.39
C GLN A 82 -11.24 11.82 -6.86
N SER A 83 -12.36 12.18 -6.25
CA SER A 83 -12.52 12.13 -4.80
C SER A 83 -12.51 10.70 -4.26
N GLY A 84 -12.01 10.52 -3.05
CA GLY A 84 -11.96 9.21 -2.39
C GLY A 84 -11.43 9.29 -0.97
N VAL A 85 -11.20 8.13 -0.37
CA VAL A 85 -10.70 7.98 0.99
C VAL A 85 -9.28 7.43 0.97
N VAL A 86 -8.43 7.95 1.84
CA VAL A 86 -7.08 7.44 2.08
C VAL A 86 -7.05 6.83 3.47
N THR A 87 -6.69 5.55 3.56
CA THR A 87 -6.51 4.85 4.83
C THR A 87 -5.05 4.40 4.93
N VAL A 88 -4.41 4.66 6.07
CA VAL A 88 -3.04 4.16 6.33
C VAL A 88 -3.13 2.69 6.71
N ALA A 89 -2.38 1.85 6.02
CA ALA A 89 -2.27 0.42 6.34
C ALA A 89 -0.94 0.06 7.00
N LEU A 90 0.14 0.76 6.63
CA LEU A 90 1.44 0.60 7.29
C LEU A 90 2.22 1.92 7.24
N ASP A 91 2.83 2.29 8.37
CA ASP A 91 3.72 3.44 8.48
C ASP A 91 5.10 3.01 8.99
N LEU A 92 6.12 3.21 8.14
CA LEU A 92 7.53 2.93 8.43
C LEU A 92 8.35 4.22 8.48
N GLN A 93 7.74 5.34 8.91
CA GLN A 93 8.32 6.68 9.04
C GLN A 93 8.69 7.36 7.72
N ARG A 94 9.56 6.73 6.93
CA ARG A 94 10.03 7.19 5.61
C ARG A 94 9.22 6.61 4.45
N TRP A 95 8.43 5.58 4.73
CA TRP A 95 7.54 4.92 3.78
C TRP A 95 6.17 4.75 4.40
N LEU A 96 5.14 4.92 3.59
CA LEU A 96 3.76 4.78 4.02
C LEU A 96 3.02 3.93 2.98
N LEU A 97 2.45 2.81 3.41
CA LEU A 97 1.50 2.06 2.60
C LEU A 97 0.11 2.58 2.90
N VAL A 98 -0.53 3.15 1.89
CA VAL A 98 -1.92 3.62 1.98
C VAL A 98 -2.82 2.85 1.04
N ARG A 99 -4.06 2.69 1.48
CA ARG A 99 -5.17 2.25 0.65
C ARG A 99 -5.93 3.48 0.19
N TRP A 100 -5.98 3.69 -1.12
CA TRP A 100 -6.91 4.61 -1.76
C TRP A 100 -8.21 3.88 -2.08
N ALA A 101 -9.34 4.44 -1.66
CA ALA A 101 -10.68 3.98 -1.98
C ALA A 101 -11.45 5.08 -2.72
N GLY A 102 -11.38 5.06 -4.05
CA GLY A 102 -12.21 5.86 -4.97
C GLY A 102 -13.13 4.96 -5.79
N THR A 103 -13.28 5.20 -7.11
CA THR A 103 -14.02 4.25 -7.97
C THR A 103 -13.32 2.90 -8.10
N ARG A 104 -12.01 2.87 -7.89
CA ARG A 104 -11.20 1.66 -7.75
C ARG A 104 -10.36 1.75 -6.49
N THR A 105 -10.16 0.61 -5.85
CA THR A 105 -9.25 0.50 -4.71
C THR A 105 -7.82 0.31 -5.22
N HIS A 106 -6.89 1.12 -4.70
CA HIS A 106 -5.46 1.01 -5.01
C HIS A 106 -4.64 0.95 -3.73
N TRP A 107 -3.62 0.10 -3.72
CA TRP A 107 -2.60 0.07 -2.68
C TRP A 107 -1.38 0.82 -3.18
N VAL A 108 -0.95 1.82 -2.41
CA VAL A 108 0.07 2.77 -2.84
C VAL A 108 1.12 2.93 -1.75
N TRP A 109 2.37 2.69 -2.13
CA TRP A 109 3.52 3.06 -1.33
C TRP A 109 3.92 4.51 -1.62
N LEU A 110 3.94 5.33 -0.57
CA LEU A 110 4.42 6.71 -0.58
C LEU A 110 5.81 6.74 0.06
N GLU A 111 6.74 7.46 -0.55
CA GLU A 111 8.14 7.52 -0.08
C GLU A 111 8.53 8.97 0.21
N HIS A 112 9.11 9.23 1.38
CA HIS A 112 9.65 10.54 1.77
C HIS A 112 10.56 11.16 0.70
N SER A 113 11.37 10.34 0.01
CA SER A 113 12.33 10.78 -1.01
C SER A 113 11.70 11.51 -2.20
N ARG A 114 10.41 11.31 -2.48
CA ARG A 114 9.74 11.90 -3.65
C ARG A 114 9.36 13.37 -3.48
N ALA A 115 8.98 13.76 -2.27
CA ALA A 115 8.69 15.15 -1.93
C ALA A 115 8.98 15.38 -0.43
N PRO A 116 10.25 15.46 -0.02
CA PRO A 116 10.64 15.58 1.38
C PRO A 116 9.99 16.77 2.09
N ALA A 117 9.89 17.91 1.42
CA ALA A 117 9.29 19.14 1.95
C ALA A 117 7.81 18.97 2.31
N ASP A 118 7.09 18.14 1.55
CA ASP A 118 5.66 17.90 1.71
C ASP A 118 5.36 16.72 2.65
N TRP A 119 6.36 15.91 3.04
CA TRP A 119 6.17 14.66 3.77
C TRP A 119 5.49 14.84 5.13
N ALA A 120 5.92 15.82 5.92
CA ALA A 120 5.33 16.07 7.23
C ALA A 120 3.87 16.55 7.12
N ALA A 121 3.56 17.35 6.09
CA ALA A 121 2.18 17.76 5.80
C ALA A 121 1.33 16.57 5.31
N LEU A 122 1.91 15.64 4.54
CA LEU A 122 1.23 14.44 4.06
C LEU A 122 0.81 13.58 5.23
N ARG A 123 1.76 13.27 6.12
CA ARG A 123 1.54 12.49 7.34
C ARG A 123 0.44 13.10 8.19
N ARG A 124 0.50 14.42 8.44
CA ARG A 124 -0.56 15.10 9.19
C ARG A 124 -1.93 14.95 8.51
N ALA A 125 -2.00 15.12 7.19
CA ALA A 125 -3.26 15.01 6.47
C ALA A 125 -3.85 13.58 6.48
N VAL A 126 -3.02 12.53 6.42
CA VAL A 126 -3.53 11.15 6.45
C VAL A 126 -3.99 10.71 7.84
N TYR A 127 -3.42 11.29 8.90
CA TYR A 127 -3.79 10.98 10.29
C TYR A 127 -4.89 11.87 10.86
N SER A 128 -5.08 13.09 10.34
CA SER A 128 -6.06 14.04 10.87
C SER A 128 -7.54 13.64 10.68
N ARG A 129 -7.83 12.51 10.03
CA ARG A 129 -9.20 12.03 9.77
C ARG A 129 -9.55 10.72 10.47
N ALA A 130 -8.71 10.23 11.37
CA ALA A 130 -8.98 8.97 12.06
C ALA A 130 -10.08 9.09 13.14
N ASP A 131 -10.55 10.31 13.47
CA ASP A 131 -11.41 10.56 14.62
C ASP A 131 -12.91 10.74 14.32
N ASP A 132 -13.39 10.42 13.11
CA ASP A 132 -14.84 10.46 12.83
C ASP A 132 -15.62 9.25 13.39
N ASP A 133 -14.95 8.34 14.11
CA ASP A 133 -15.56 7.13 14.71
C ASP A 133 -15.40 7.14 16.25
N VAL A 134 -15.82 8.24 16.90
CA VAL A 134 -16.24 8.18 18.31
C VAL A 134 -17.71 7.71 18.29
N PRO A 135 -18.06 6.53 18.82
CA PRO A 135 -19.45 6.12 18.92
C PRO A 135 -20.22 7.14 19.77
N SER A 136 -21.16 7.84 19.14
CA SER A 136 -22.18 8.64 19.81
C SER A 136 -23.07 7.69 20.62
N GLY A 137 -22.66 7.37 21.83
CA GLY A 137 -23.37 6.44 22.71
C GLY A 137 -23.08 6.64 24.20
N ALA A 138 -22.68 7.85 24.62
CA ALA A 138 -22.65 8.21 26.04
C ALA A 138 -23.89 9.06 26.36
N GLU A 139 -25.01 8.40 26.58
CA GLU A 139 -26.14 9.00 27.31
C GLU A 139 -25.71 9.16 28.78
N PRO A 140 -25.75 10.37 29.38
CA PRO A 140 -25.43 10.55 30.78
C PRO A 140 -26.54 9.94 31.66
N PRO A 141 -26.22 9.22 32.74
CA PRO A 141 -27.23 8.73 33.67
C PRO A 141 -27.92 9.89 34.42
N PRO A 142 -29.19 9.68 34.87
CA PRO A 142 -30.08 10.72 35.39
C PRO A 142 -29.65 11.34 36.72
#